data_AF-A0A1F4G815-F1
#
_entry.id   AF-A0A1F4G815-F1
#
_cell.length_a   1.000
_cell.length_b   1.000
_cell.length_c   1.000
_cell.angle_alpha   90.00
_cell.angle_beta   90.00
_cell.angle_gamma   90.00
#
_symmetry.space_group_name_H-M   'P 1'
#
loop_
_entity.id
_entity.type
_entity.pdbx_description
1 polymer ?
#
loop_
_entity_poly.entity_id
_entity_poly.type
_entity_poly.pdbx_seq_one_letter_code
_entity_poly.pdbx_strand_id
1 'polypeptide(L)'
;MVDRGWLFAASVLACAPAFAVDTMKLDRFQTGIPIMEQTGQAKWVDDTTLLVTTPIELGKYDHWNAKVVTIDLQAKRVTTITAAGFLKCANPRKHYFVVAEGSHEKTYFSRASTKPDASDPRNTYLYTWSPANKAVVQRLQLPSDTEINPHICKVTLPAHTQAIGQELRRQGILYVDDKKALVATALAQEGPQSPLRLINDGQPPKPLDGQVGEIEPTVSYQSHDNSLLLKPGQFTIPAKGEAVKGDPALVFYSDQDQLARVPLADELKADLQALGQSVKRPFSDTFPPGGVAFPVKGATLLLVPTLPSELTGFYLKKPGQPLRRIQCSSLHGRCIVRELMIAPGGCHVAYTPGDGYDRSFISLNLCSPEAP
;
A
#
# COMPACT_ATOMS: atom_id res chain seq x y z
N MET A 1 32.69 -64.88 -23.98
CA MET A 1 31.32 -65.06 -24.50
C MET A 1 30.40 -64.34 -23.55
N VAL A 2 30.09 -63.06 -23.82
CA VAL A 2 28.83 -62.57 -24.44
C VAL A 2 27.64 -62.89 -23.51
N ASP A 3 27.19 -61.98 -22.63
CA ASP A 3 26.53 -60.66 -22.83
C ASP A 3 24.99 -60.76 -22.91
N ARG A 4 24.34 -59.65 -22.49
CA ARG A 4 22.90 -59.31 -22.39
C ARG A 4 22.28 -59.53 -20.99
N GLY A 5 21.78 -58.52 -20.28
CA GLY A 5 21.55 -57.11 -20.58
C GLY A 5 20.26 -56.64 -19.91
N TRP A 6 20.20 -55.34 -19.56
CA TRP A 6 19.00 -54.56 -19.16
C TRP A 6 18.47 -54.91 -17.75
N LEU A 7 18.22 -54.01 -16.79
CA LEU A 7 17.98 -52.58 -16.75
C LEU A 7 18.35 -52.00 -15.37
N PHE A 8 18.64 -50.70 -15.37
CA PHE A 8 18.10 -49.66 -14.50
C PHE A 8 19.20 -48.72 -14.01
N ALA A 9 19.35 -47.65 -14.78
CA ALA A 9 19.68 -46.35 -14.27
C ALA A 9 18.82 -46.07 -13.03
N ALA A 10 19.47 -45.98 -11.87
CA ALA A 10 18.87 -45.46 -10.66
C ALA A 10 19.71 -44.26 -10.20
N SER A 11 19.25 -43.11 -10.66
CA SER A 11 19.10 -41.94 -9.82
C SER A 11 20.41 -41.27 -9.40
N VAL A 12 20.91 -40.43 -10.31
CA VAL A 12 21.27 -39.06 -9.92
C VAL A 12 20.05 -38.52 -9.17
N LEU A 13 20.11 -38.55 -7.83
CA LEU A 13 19.24 -37.75 -6.97
C LEU A 13 19.56 -36.30 -7.32
N ALA A 14 18.92 -35.80 -8.38
CA ALA A 14 18.72 -34.40 -8.58
C ALA A 14 18.18 -33.88 -7.25
N CYS A 15 18.96 -33.01 -6.60
CA CYS A 15 18.45 -32.13 -5.59
C CYS A 15 17.27 -31.40 -6.22
N ALA A 16 16.07 -31.93 -6.02
CA ALA A 16 14.87 -31.11 -6.11
C ALA A 16 15.13 -29.97 -5.12
N PRO A 17 14.97 -28.70 -5.51
CA PRO A 17 15.06 -27.62 -4.55
C PRO A 17 14.03 -27.91 -3.46
N ALA A 18 14.54 -28.30 -2.28
CA ALA A 18 13.75 -28.30 -1.08
C ALA A 18 13.43 -26.82 -0.85
N PHE A 19 12.27 -26.38 -1.32
CA PHE A 19 11.72 -25.11 -0.92
C PHE A 19 11.57 -25.19 0.58
N ALA A 20 12.49 -24.56 1.30
CA ALA A 20 12.27 -24.23 2.69
C ALA A 20 11.10 -23.24 2.70
N VAL A 21 9.87 -23.76 2.68
CA VAL A 21 8.67 -23.06 3.13
C VAL A 21 8.76 -22.96 4.67
N ASP A 22 9.89 -22.50 5.15
CA ASP A 22 10.13 -22.19 6.54
C ASP A 22 9.47 -20.85 6.77
N THR A 23 8.44 -20.86 7.61
CA THR A 23 7.74 -19.63 7.99
C THR A 23 8.71 -18.81 8.83
N MET A 24 9.16 -17.66 8.32
CA MET A 24 9.94 -16.73 9.12
C MET A 24 9.02 -16.10 10.18
N LYS A 25 9.39 -16.19 11.46
CA LYS A 25 8.70 -15.44 12.52
C LYS A 25 9.09 -13.97 12.39
N LEU A 26 8.17 -13.17 11.85
CA LEU A 26 8.27 -11.70 11.90
C LEU A 26 7.61 -11.19 13.18
N ASP A 27 8.05 -10.03 13.68
CA ASP A 27 7.30 -9.32 14.73
C ASP A 27 5.95 -8.91 14.16
N ARG A 28 4.89 -9.55 14.66
CA ARG A 28 3.51 -9.30 14.31
C ARG A 28 2.88 -8.53 15.45
N PHE A 29 2.31 -7.39 15.14
CA PHE A 29 1.48 -6.64 16.06
C PHE A 29 0.07 -6.54 15.49
N GLN A 30 -0.88 -7.10 16.22
CA GLN A 30 -2.29 -6.87 15.98
C GLN A 30 -2.73 -5.76 16.92
N THR A 31 -3.19 -4.66 16.34
CA THR A 31 -3.42 -3.43 17.09
C THR A 31 -4.59 -3.52 18.07
N GLY A 32 -5.57 -4.39 17.80
CA GLY A 32 -6.82 -4.46 18.58
C GLY A 32 -7.69 -3.21 18.47
N ILE A 33 -7.30 -2.24 17.62
CA ILE A 33 -8.02 -1.00 17.39
C ILE A 33 -8.98 -1.20 16.21
N PRO A 34 -10.31 -1.09 16.41
CA PRO A 34 -11.26 -1.25 15.33
C PRO A 34 -11.15 -0.09 14.33
N ILE A 35 -11.26 -0.40 13.05
CA ILE A 35 -11.16 0.57 11.97
C ILE A 35 -12.57 0.90 11.47
N MET A 36 -12.80 2.16 11.10
CA MET A 36 -14.06 2.55 10.47
C MET A 36 -14.06 2.24 8.97
N GLU A 37 -15.03 1.45 8.49
CA GLU A 37 -15.01 0.91 7.12
C GLU A 37 -15.26 1.93 5.99
N GLN A 38 -15.86 3.08 6.32
CA GLN A 38 -16.09 4.18 5.36
C GLN A 38 -15.29 5.44 5.69
N THR A 39 -14.60 5.46 6.83
CA THR A 39 -13.90 6.62 7.39
C THR A 39 -12.50 6.30 7.92
N GLY A 40 -12.01 5.09 7.69
CA GLY A 40 -10.72 4.57 8.15
C GLY A 40 -9.62 4.78 7.13
N GLN A 41 -9.25 6.03 6.90
CA GLN A 41 -7.94 6.30 6.33
C GLN A 41 -6.92 5.98 7.42
N ALA A 42 -6.30 4.81 7.37
CA ALA A 42 -5.00 4.70 8.00
C ALA A 42 -3.99 5.43 7.13
N LYS A 43 -3.05 6.13 7.75
CA LYS A 43 -1.94 6.75 7.04
C LYS A 43 -0.69 6.65 7.88
N TRP A 44 0.43 6.38 7.24
CA TRP A 44 1.73 6.53 7.88
C TRP A 44 2.01 8.01 8.11
N VAL A 45 2.50 8.35 9.31
CA VAL A 45 3.04 9.68 9.64
C VAL A 45 4.57 9.66 9.77
N ASP A 46 5.13 8.47 9.97
CA ASP A 46 6.54 8.12 9.82
C ASP A 46 6.65 6.61 9.53
N ASP A 47 7.87 6.06 9.52
CA ASP A 47 8.14 4.66 9.16
C ASP A 47 7.55 3.62 10.12
N THR A 48 7.14 4.05 11.31
CA THR A 48 6.84 3.19 12.45
C THR A 48 5.52 3.56 13.13
N THR A 49 4.87 4.62 12.67
CA THR A 49 3.65 5.16 13.30
C THR A 49 2.52 5.28 12.30
N LEU A 50 1.42 4.59 12.59
CA LEU A 50 0.16 4.70 11.85
C LEU A 50 -0.77 5.67 12.56
N LEU A 51 -1.38 6.57 11.78
CA LEU A 51 -2.58 7.30 12.17
C LEU A 51 -3.78 6.48 11.77
N VAL A 52 -4.76 6.32 12.65
CA VAL A 52 -5.98 5.54 12.39
C VAL A 52 -7.19 6.29 12.90
N THR A 53 -8.19 6.46 12.02
CA THR A 53 -9.54 6.85 12.42
C THR A 53 -10.28 5.61 12.94
N THR A 54 -10.72 5.66 14.19
CA THR A 54 -11.34 4.54 14.91
C THR A 54 -12.61 5.01 15.63
N PRO A 55 -13.62 4.14 15.86
CA PRO A 55 -14.76 4.49 16.69
C PRO A 55 -14.36 5.07 18.05
N ILE A 56 -15.15 6.01 18.57
CA ILE A 56 -14.92 6.59 19.90
C ILE A 56 -15.01 5.49 20.97
N GLU A 57 -16.10 4.72 20.92
CA GLU A 57 -16.38 3.59 21.80
C GLU A 57 -16.19 2.26 21.06
N LEU A 58 -15.47 1.33 21.70
CA LEU A 58 -15.24 -0.01 21.16
C LEU A 58 -16.58 -0.75 21.00
N GLY A 59 -16.80 -1.38 19.85
CA GLY A 59 -18.01 -2.14 19.56
C GLY A 59 -19.26 -1.32 19.19
N LYS A 60 -19.22 0.02 19.34
CA LYS A 60 -20.29 0.90 18.86
C LYS A 60 -19.87 1.58 17.57
N TYR A 61 -20.39 1.09 16.45
CA TYR A 61 -20.16 1.71 15.16
C TYR A 61 -21.06 2.93 15.01
N ASP A 62 -20.51 4.12 15.21
CA ASP A 62 -21.14 5.40 14.82
C ASP A 62 -20.39 5.93 13.61
N HIS A 63 -21.02 5.89 12.44
CA HIS A 63 -20.44 6.38 11.19
C HIS A 63 -20.02 7.86 11.27
N TRP A 64 -20.69 8.65 12.11
CA TRP A 64 -20.51 10.09 12.20
C TRP A 64 -19.49 10.53 13.23
N ASN A 65 -19.21 9.70 14.23
CA ASN A 65 -18.36 10.06 15.36
C ASN A 65 -17.21 9.08 15.51
N ALA A 66 -16.00 9.62 15.43
CA ALA A 66 -14.75 8.87 15.49
C ALA A 66 -13.72 9.62 16.32
N LYS A 67 -12.64 8.94 16.66
CA LYS A 67 -11.42 9.54 17.19
C LYS A 67 -10.25 9.20 16.27
N VAL A 68 -9.21 10.03 16.32
CA VAL A 68 -7.94 9.76 15.64
C VAL A 68 -6.92 9.33 16.67
N VAL A 69 -6.31 8.17 16.45
CA VAL A 69 -5.23 7.65 17.28
C VAL A 69 -3.95 7.50 16.46
N THR A 70 -2.82 7.58 17.13
CA THR A 70 -1.54 7.05 16.63
C THR A 70 -1.30 5.67 17.20
N ILE A 71 -0.69 4.81 16.40
CA ILE A 71 -0.24 3.48 16.77
C ILE A 71 1.25 3.45 16.48
N ASP A 72 2.06 3.54 17.54
CA ASP A 72 3.50 3.33 17.49
C ASP A 72 3.76 1.82 17.49
N LEU A 73 4.28 1.31 16.38
CA LEU A 73 4.53 -0.12 16.19
C LEU A 73 5.76 -0.61 16.97
N GLN A 74 6.73 0.26 17.24
CA GLN A 74 7.92 -0.11 18.01
C GLN A 74 7.60 -0.18 19.49
N ALA A 75 6.96 0.87 20.03
CA ALA A 75 6.56 0.92 21.43
C ALA A 75 5.28 0.09 21.72
N LYS A 76 4.61 -0.41 20.68
CA LYS A 76 3.30 -1.10 20.75
C LYS A 76 2.28 -0.28 21.55
N ARG A 77 2.31 1.04 21.33
CA ARG A 77 1.54 2.02 22.09
C ARG A 77 0.51 2.71 21.21
N VAL A 78 -0.69 2.86 21.75
CA VAL A 78 -1.76 3.65 21.12
C VAL A 78 -1.94 4.95 21.89
N THR A 79 -1.94 6.08 21.17
CA THR A 79 -2.15 7.40 21.77
C THR A 79 -3.25 8.14 21.03
N THR A 80 -4.27 8.59 21.75
CA THR A 80 -5.32 9.46 21.18
C THR A 80 -4.73 10.81 20.82
N ILE A 81 -4.88 11.21 19.55
CA ILE A 81 -4.51 12.54 19.06
C ILE A 81 -5.70 13.49 19.17
N THR A 82 -6.86 13.03 18.73
CA THR A 82 -8.09 13.81 18.72
C THR A 82 -9.22 12.94 19.24
N ALA A 83 -9.88 13.36 20.32
CA ALA A 83 -10.97 12.61 20.94
C ALA A 83 -12.24 12.54 20.07
N ALA A 84 -12.43 13.52 19.19
CA ALA A 84 -13.52 13.56 18.22
C ALA A 84 -12.97 14.13 16.90
N GLY A 85 -12.89 13.32 15.85
CA GLY A 85 -12.41 13.77 14.54
C GLY A 85 -12.05 12.64 13.58
N PHE A 86 -11.71 13.04 12.35
CA PHE A 86 -11.45 12.16 11.22
C PHE A 86 -10.12 12.53 10.56
N LEU A 87 -9.25 11.54 10.37
CA LEU A 87 -8.05 11.71 9.56
C LEU A 87 -8.44 11.98 8.11
N LYS A 88 -7.95 13.08 7.54
CA LYS A 88 -8.19 13.44 6.14
C LYS A 88 -7.05 13.04 5.22
N CYS A 89 -5.81 13.14 5.70
CA CYS A 89 -4.59 12.78 4.98
C CYS A 89 -3.38 12.83 5.92
N ALA A 90 -2.24 12.29 5.47
CA ALA A 90 -0.93 12.49 6.10
C ALA A 90 0.16 12.61 5.04
N ASN A 91 1.20 13.38 5.35
CA ASN A 91 2.43 13.48 4.59
C ASN A 91 3.60 13.05 5.50
N PRO A 92 3.97 11.76 5.49
CA PRO A 92 4.99 11.24 6.40
C PRO A 92 6.40 11.77 6.11
N ARG A 93 6.68 12.25 4.88
CA ARG A 93 8.00 12.85 4.55
C ARG A 93 8.19 14.24 5.16
N LYS A 94 7.10 14.99 5.29
CA LYS A 94 7.10 16.33 5.90
C LYS A 94 6.63 16.30 7.35
N HIS A 95 6.33 15.10 7.87
CA HIS A 95 5.87 14.86 9.23
C HIS A 95 4.70 15.76 9.62
N TYR A 96 3.66 15.82 8.79
CA TYR A 96 2.40 16.45 9.17
C TYR A 96 1.21 15.66 8.67
N PHE A 97 0.06 15.93 9.27
CA PHE A 97 -1.21 15.34 8.87
C PHE A 97 -2.35 16.30 9.13
N VAL A 98 -3.50 16.03 8.52
CA VAL A 98 -4.68 16.88 8.66
C VAL A 98 -5.82 16.08 9.26
N VAL A 99 -6.44 16.66 10.28
CA VAL A 99 -7.61 16.12 10.96
C VAL A 99 -8.76 17.12 10.82
N ALA A 100 -9.93 16.62 10.42
CA ALA A 100 -11.17 17.36 10.58
C ALA A 100 -11.74 17.01 11.96
N GLU A 101 -11.87 17.99 12.84
CA GLU A 101 -12.28 17.75 14.22
C GLU A 101 -13.81 17.78 14.42
N GLY A 102 -14.24 16.80 15.21
CA GLY A 102 -15.60 16.36 15.53
C GLY A 102 -16.33 15.62 14.42
N SER A 103 -17.64 15.83 14.26
CA SER A 103 -18.51 14.88 13.55
C SER A 103 -18.44 14.99 12.02
N HIS A 104 -18.42 13.84 11.33
CA HIS A 104 -18.39 13.76 9.88
C HIS A 104 -19.74 14.14 9.22
N GLU A 105 -20.83 14.17 9.99
CA GLU A 105 -22.19 14.38 9.46
C GLU A 105 -22.35 15.73 8.74
N LYS A 106 -21.79 16.79 9.33
CA LYS A 106 -21.85 18.14 8.73
C LYS A 106 -21.01 18.29 7.46
N THR A 107 -20.12 17.33 7.15
CA THR A 107 -19.42 17.29 5.85
C THR A 107 -20.39 16.96 4.71
N TYR A 108 -21.46 16.20 4.99
CA TYR A 108 -22.45 15.79 3.98
C TYR A 108 -23.76 16.57 4.05
N PHE A 109 -24.16 17.03 5.25
CA PHE A 109 -25.42 17.75 5.47
C PHE A 109 -25.15 19.15 6.03
N SER A 110 -24.96 20.13 5.13
CA SER A 110 -24.60 21.51 5.52
C SER A 110 -25.74 22.32 6.15
N ARG A 111 -27.01 21.90 6.02
CA ARG A 111 -28.19 22.68 6.47
C ARG A 111 -29.25 21.90 7.26
N ALA A 112 -29.15 20.57 7.33
CA ALA A 112 -30.18 19.70 7.94
C ALA A 112 -29.58 18.55 8.77
N SER A 113 -28.41 18.78 9.38
CA SER A 113 -27.83 17.80 10.32
C SER A 113 -28.78 17.59 11.49
N THR A 114 -29.06 16.33 11.83
CA THR A 114 -29.97 15.93 12.91
C THR A 114 -29.25 15.79 14.25
N LYS A 115 -27.92 16.02 14.30
CA LYS A 115 -27.09 16.05 15.51
C LYS A 115 -26.64 17.48 15.87
N PRO A 116 -27.29 18.14 16.86
CA PRO A 116 -26.99 19.53 17.24
C PRO A 116 -25.59 19.73 17.85
N ASP A 117 -24.98 18.66 18.38
CA ASP A 117 -23.70 18.60 19.07
C ASP A 117 -22.49 18.37 18.14
N ALA A 118 -22.72 18.17 16.84
CA ALA A 118 -21.67 18.05 15.84
C ALA A 118 -20.89 19.37 15.65
N SER A 119 -19.55 19.37 15.79
CA SER A 119 -18.71 20.53 15.46
C SER A 119 -18.70 20.83 13.95
N ASP A 120 -18.51 22.10 13.59
CA ASP A 120 -18.52 22.61 12.21
C ASP A 120 -17.35 22.03 11.36
N PRO A 121 -17.55 21.62 10.10
CA PRO A 121 -16.48 21.19 9.18
C PRO A 121 -15.38 22.26 8.95
N ARG A 122 -15.60 23.52 9.37
CA ARG A 122 -14.58 24.58 9.44
C ARG A 122 -13.44 24.31 10.45
N ASN A 123 -13.56 23.28 11.27
CA ASN A 123 -12.56 22.89 12.27
C ASN A 123 -11.58 21.86 11.69
N THR A 124 -10.96 22.19 10.56
CA THR A 124 -9.86 21.39 10.01
C THR A 124 -8.53 21.91 10.55
N TYR A 125 -7.69 21.02 11.06
CA TYR A 125 -6.43 21.38 11.69
C TYR A 125 -5.27 20.64 11.05
N LEU A 126 -4.17 21.37 10.84
CA LEU A 126 -2.87 20.82 10.50
C LEU A 126 -2.14 20.46 11.80
N TYR A 127 -1.68 19.22 11.85
CA TYR A 127 -0.89 18.69 12.94
C TYR A 127 0.53 18.43 12.45
N THR A 128 1.52 19.06 13.07
CA THR A 128 2.93 18.75 12.84
C THR A 128 3.36 17.65 13.81
N TRP A 129 4.07 16.66 13.29
CA TRP A 129 4.53 15.45 13.98
C TRP A 129 6.05 15.49 14.18
N SER A 130 6.51 15.04 15.34
CA SER A 130 7.93 14.76 15.58
C SER A 130 8.15 13.25 15.56
N PRO A 131 8.85 12.70 14.55
CA PRO A 131 9.22 11.28 14.52
C PRO A 131 10.15 10.87 15.66
N ALA A 132 10.96 11.81 16.17
CA ALA A 132 11.89 11.56 17.27
C ALA A 132 11.16 11.40 18.60
N ASN A 133 10.18 12.27 18.88
CA ASN A 133 9.43 12.27 20.12
C ASN A 133 8.15 11.43 20.06
N LYS A 134 7.79 10.93 18.86
CA LYS A 134 6.52 10.22 18.59
C LYS A 134 5.31 11.00 19.11
N ALA A 135 5.28 12.31 18.83
CA ALA A 135 4.28 13.21 19.36
C ALA A 135 3.94 14.35 18.39
N VAL A 136 2.74 14.89 18.57
CA VAL A 136 2.33 16.15 17.94
C VAL A 136 3.10 17.30 18.58
N VAL A 137 3.75 18.11 17.76
CA VAL A 137 4.48 19.31 18.21
C VAL A 137 3.68 20.59 18.01
N GLN A 138 2.76 20.60 17.05
CA GLN A 138 1.98 21.78 16.72
C GLN A 138 0.60 21.38 16.18
N ARG A 139 -0.42 22.16 16.54
CA ARG A 139 -1.77 22.09 16.00
C ARG A 139 -2.17 23.49 15.56
N LEU A 140 -2.46 23.66 14.27
CA LEU A 140 -2.85 24.92 13.66
C LEU A 140 -4.20 24.75 12.99
N GLN A 141 -5.13 25.67 13.25
CA GLN A 141 -6.36 25.71 12.47
C GLN A 141 -6.00 26.09 11.03
N LEU A 142 -6.44 25.29 10.06
CA LEU A 142 -6.25 25.61 8.65
C LEU A 142 -7.32 26.62 8.24
N PRO A 143 -6.94 27.89 7.93
CA PRO A 143 -7.90 28.84 7.41
C PRO A 143 -8.34 28.40 6.00
N SER A 144 -9.51 28.89 5.55
CA SER A 144 -10.13 28.47 4.28
C SER A 144 -9.30 28.82 3.04
N ASP A 145 -8.33 29.72 3.16
CA ASP A 145 -7.40 30.21 2.13
C ASP A 145 -5.99 29.59 2.24
N THR A 146 -5.83 28.51 3.02
CA THR A 146 -4.56 27.80 3.12
C THR A 146 -4.08 27.27 1.76
N GLU A 147 -2.78 27.37 1.51
CA GLU A 147 -2.15 26.76 0.33
C GLU A 147 -2.21 25.22 0.38
N ILE A 148 -2.34 24.62 1.56
CA ILE A 148 -2.38 23.18 1.77
C ILE A 148 -3.79 22.64 1.54
N ASN A 149 -3.95 21.77 0.54
CA ASN A 149 -5.19 21.04 0.34
C ASN A 149 -5.37 19.96 1.43
N PRO A 150 -6.40 20.09 2.28
CA PRO A 150 -6.59 19.23 3.45
C PRO A 150 -7.03 17.81 3.11
N HIS A 151 -7.37 17.50 1.86
CA HIS A 151 -7.78 16.15 1.45
C HIS A 151 -6.61 15.29 0.97
N ILE A 152 -5.51 15.92 0.53
CA ILE A 152 -4.33 15.24 -0.01
C ILE A 152 -3.05 15.58 0.76
N CYS A 153 -3.11 16.52 1.71
CA CYS A 153 -1.99 16.97 2.51
C CYS A 153 -0.86 17.54 1.65
N LYS A 154 -1.19 18.33 0.62
CA LYS A 154 -0.23 18.91 -0.33
C LYS A 154 -0.65 20.30 -0.76
N VAL A 155 0.32 21.15 -1.10
CA VAL A 155 0.05 22.47 -1.65
C VAL A 155 -0.56 22.33 -3.05
N THR A 156 -1.73 22.93 -3.28
CA THR A 156 -2.34 22.97 -4.62
C THR A 156 -1.84 24.20 -5.35
N LEU A 157 -0.98 24.01 -6.34
CA LEU A 157 -0.35 25.10 -7.07
C LEU A 157 -1.24 25.60 -8.23
N PRO A 158 -1.15 26.89 -8.60
CA PRO A 158 -1.96 27.47 -9.69
C PRO A 158 -1.82 26.71 -11.02
N ALA A 159 -0.61 26.26 -11.36
CA ALA A 159 -0.33 25.47 -12.56
C ALA A 159 -1.09 24.13 -12.56
N HIS A 160 -1.27 23.51 -11.38
CA HIS A 160 -2.07 22.30 -11.24
C HIS A 160 -3.54 22.62 -11.48
N THR A 161 -4.08 23.67 -10.84
CA THR A 161 -5.49 24.07 -10.96
C THR A 161 -5.93 24.35 -12.41
N GLN A 162 -5.09 25.01 -13.20
CA GLN A 162 -5.41 25.39 -14.60
C GLN A 162 -5.45 24.19 -15.56
N ALA A 163 -4.51 23.24 -15.41
CA ALA A 163 -4.46 22.06 -16.26
C ALA A 163 -5.56 21.02 -15.95
N ILE A 164 -6.21 21.17 -14.79
CA ILE A 164 -6.98 20.09 -14.15
C ILE A 164 -8.50 20.24 -14.31
N GLY A 165 -9.06 21.42 -14.53
CA GLY A 165 -10.53 21.57 -14.65
C GLY A 165 -11.30 21.03 -13.42
N GLN A 166 -12.61 21.29 -13.32
CA GLN A 166 -13.38 20.81 -12.15
C GLN A 166 -13.66 19.29 -12.16
N GLU A 167 -13.53 18.65 -13.33
CA GLU A 167 -13.98 17.26 -13.56
C GLU A 167 -12.97 16.18 -13.11
N LEU A 168 -11.69 16.53 -12.91
CA LEU A 168 -10.61 15.56 -12.65
C LEU A 168 -10.45 15.10 -11.18
N ARG A 169 -11.37 15.48 -10.28
CA ARG A 169 -11.40 14.93 -8.90
C ARG A 169 -11.65 13.42 -8.82
N ARG A 170 -11.94 12.74 -9.94
CA ARG A 170 -12.37 11.34 -9.94
C ARG A 170 -11.44 10.33 -10.61
N GLN A 171 -10.47 10.69 -11.47
CA GLN A 171 -9.85 9.66 -12.34
C GLN A 171 -8.35 9.79 -12.72
N GLY A 172 -7.53 10.71 -12.20
CA GLY A 172 -6.11 10.65 -12.61
C GLY A 172 -5.11 11.70 -12.17
N ILE A 173 -5.29 12.40 -11.06
CA ILE A 173 -4.22 13.29 -10.55
C ILE A 173 -3.65 12.71 -9.27
N LEU A 174 -2.34 12.53 -9.26
CA LEU A 174 -1.60 12.13 -8.08
C LEU A 174 -0.49 13.14 -7.79
N TYR A 175 -0.58 13.78 -6.62
CA TYR A 175 0.48 14.65 -6.13
C TYR A 175 1.63 13.79 -5.61
N VAL A 176 2.81 13.99 -6.19
CA VAL A 176 4.02 13.23 -5.85
C VAL A 176 4.95 14.05 -4.95
N ASP A 177 4.99 15.37 -5.13
CA ASP A 177 5.68 16.29 -4.24
C ASP A 177 5.01 17.67 -4.21
N ASP A 178 5.50 18.58 -3.37
CA ASP A 178 4.91 19.91 -3.14
C ASP A 178 4.80 20.74 -4.43
N LYS A 179 5.70 20.51 -5.40
CA LYS A 179 5.74 21.18 -6.71
C LYS A 179 5.49 20.27 -7.91
N LYS A 180 5.12 19.01 -7.66
CA LYS A 180 5.08 17.97 -8.68
C LYS A 180 3.77 17.18 -8.60
N ALA A 181 3.07 17.07 -9.71
CA ALA A 181 1.87 16.26 -9.84
C ALA A 181 1.93 15.40 -11.11
N LEU A 182 1.51 14.15 -10.98
CA LEU A 182 1.23 13.28 -12.11
C LEU A 182 -0.23 13.45 -12.51
N VAL A 183 -0.49 13.64 -13.79
CA VAL A 183 -1.84 13.88 -14.33
C VAL A 183 -2.09 12.97 -15.52
N ALA A 184 -3.17 12.20 -15.45
CA ALA A 184 -3.76 11.51 -16.57
C ALA A 184 -4.68 12.46 -17.33
N THR A 185 -4.48 12.58 -18.63
CA THR A 185 -5.30 13.42 -19.52
C THR A 185 -6.11 12.53 -20.46
N ALA A 186 -7.41 12.82 -20.59
CA ALA A 186 -8.31 12.06 -21.47
C ALA A 186 -8.11 12.37 -22.98
N LEU A 187 -7.42 13.46 -23.31
CA LEU A 187 -7.21 13.91 -24.68
C LEU A 187 -5.72 13.89 -25.01
N ALA A 188 -5.32 12.99 -25.90
CA ALA A 188 -4.08 13.12 -26.64
C ALA A 188 -4.20 14.36 -27.55
N GLN A 189 -4.04 15.55 -26.98
CA GLN A 189 -3.89 16.76 -27.76
C GLN A 189 -2.50 16.71 -28.42
N GLU A 190 -2.52 16.80 -29.75
CA GLU A 190 -1.40 16.70 -30.69
C GLU A 190 -0.04 17.08 -30.09
N GLY A 191 0.83 16.07 -29.92
CA GLY A 191 2.06 16.16 -29.14
C GLY A 191 2.33 14.84 -28.41
N PRO A 192 3.50 14.63 -27.78
CA PRO A 192 4.05 13.29 -27.52
C PRO A 192 3.05 12.35 -26.84
N GLN A 193 2.96 11.15 -27.39
CA GLN A 193 1.87 10.16 -27.37
C GLN A 193 1.35 9.66 -26.01
N SER A 194 1.75 10.26 -24.88
CA SER A 194 1.39 9.74 -23.57
C SER A 194 0.16 10.44 -22.96
N PRO A 195 -0.83 9.66 -22.48
CA PRO A 195 -1.92 10.17 -21.67
C PRO A 195 -1.49 10.53 -20.24
N LEU A 196 -0.25 10.25 -19.81
CA LEU A 196 0.30 10.64 -18.51
C LEU A 196 1.32 11.78 -18.65
N ARG A 197 1.20 12.78 -17.77
CA ARG A 197 2.09 13.94 -17.72
C ARG A 197 2.57 14.22 -16.31
N LEU A 198 3.83 14.65 -16.19
CA LEU A 198 4.38 15.30 -15.01
C LEU A 198 4.15 16.81 -15.16
N ILE A 199 3.44 17.38 -14.20
CA ILE A 199 3.28 18.82 -14.04
C ILE A 199 4.21 19.26 -12.94
N ASN A 200 5.15 20.12 -13.30
CA ASN A 200 6.04 20.80 -12.38
C ASN A 200 5.64 22.28 -12.34
N ASP A 201 5.59 22.86 -11.17
CA ASP A 201 5.26 24.28 -11.04
C ASP A 201 6.27 25.19 -11.74
N GLY A 202 5.77 26.16 -12.50
CA GLY A 202 6.58 27.06 -13.31
C GLY A 202 7.24 26.42 -14.54
N GLN A 203 6.93 25.16 -14.88
CA GLN A 203 7.46 24.48 -16.06
C GLN A 203 6.34 23.93 -16.95
N PRO A 204 6.56 23.83 -18.28
CA PRO A 204 5.64 23.15 -19.18
C PRO A 204 5.43 21.68 -18.76
N PRO A 205 4.20 21.12 -18.86
CA PRO A 205 3.96 19.71 -18.57
C PRO A 205 4.83 18.78 -19.42
N LYS A 206 5.53 17.85 -18.75
CA LYS A 206 6.39 16.84 -19.39
C LYS A 206 5.59 15.55 -19.63
N PRO A 207 5.51 15.02 -20.85
CA PRO A 207 4.91 13.71 -21.09
C PRO A 207 5.77 12.61 -20.47
N LEU A 208 5.12 11.62 -19.85
CA LEU A 208 5.78 10.45 -19.26
C LEU A 208 5.22 9.21 -19.92
N ASP A 209 6.05 8.24 -20.31
CA ASP A 209 5.57 7.00 -20.94
C ASP A 209 4.68 6.16 -19.98
N GLY A 210 3.35 6.35 -20.04
CA GLY A 210 2.40 5.94 -18.99
C GLY A 210 0.94 5.95 -19.48
N GLN A 211 0.10 5.07 -18.94
CA GLN A 211 -1.34 4.99 -19.25
C GLN A 211 -2.21 5.58 -18.12
N VAL A 212 -3.48 5.86 -18.41
CA VAL A 212 -4.42 6.41 -17.41
C VAL A 212 -4.64 5.43 -16.24
N GLY A 213 -4.91 4.15 -16.55
CA GLY A 213 -5.14 3.07 -15.55
C GLY A 213 -3.87 2.57 -14.85
N GLU A 214 -2.78 3.32 -14.98
CA GLU A 214 -1.48 3.08 -14.38
C GLU A 214 -1.24 4.01 -13.15
N ILE A 215 -2.10 5.02 -12.95
CA ILE A 215 -2.14 5.85 -11.74
C ILE A 215 -3.22 5.36 -10.79
N GLU A 216 -2.83 4.91 -9.60
CA GLU A 216 -3.79 4.65 -8.53
C GLU A 216 -4.25 5.97 -7.86
N PRO A 217 -5.55 6.13 -7.54
CA PRO A 217 -6.07 7.31 -6.84
C PRO A 217 -5.44 7.54 -5.46
N THR A 218 -4.91 6.47 -4.85
CA THR A 218 -4.18 6.51 -3.60
C THR A 218 -2.91 5.70 -3.73
N VAL A 219 -1.79 6.27 -3.29
CA VAL A 219 -0.49 5.57 -3.29
C VAL A 219 -0.51 4.47 -2.23
N SER A 220 -0.49 3.22 -2.66
CA SER A 220 -0.42 2.06 -1.75
C SER A 220 0.96 1.88 -1.10
N TYR A 221 2.01 2.49 -1.68
CA TYR A 221 3.39 2.39 -1.21
C TYR A 221 4.19 3.68 -1.48
N GLN A 222 4.65 4.31 -0.41
CA GLN A 222 5.65 5.38 -0.47
C GLN A 222 7.01 4.75 -0.18
N SER A 223 7.99 4.97 -1.05
CA SER A 223 9.28 4.29 -0.95
C SER A 223 10.29 5.03 -0.08
N HIS A 224 11.37 4.29 0.23
CA HIS A 224 12.53 4.64 1.04
C HIS A 224 13.56 5.48 0.26
N ASP A 225 13.66 5.24 -1.04
CA ASP A 225 14.17 6.22 -1.99
C ASP A 225 13.03 7.19 -2.31
N ASN A 226 13.31 8.35 -2.92
CA ASN A 226 12.28 9.34 -3.24
C ASN A 226 11.23 8.85 -4.27
N SER A 227 11.10 7.53 -4.49
CA SER A 227 10.16 6.92 -5.38
C SER A 227 8.78 6.65 -4.78
N LEU A 228 7.78 6.46 -5.65
CA LEU A 228 6.39 6.18 -5.30
C LEU A 228 5.88 5.04 -6.18
N LEU A 229 5.27 4.02 -5.58
CA LEU A 229 4.64 2.94 -6.34
C LEU A 229 3.24 3.40 -6.73
N LEU A 230 3.07 3.65 -8.02
CA LEU A 230 1.82 4.11 -8.59
C LEU A 230 0.88 2.95 -8.88
N LYS A 231 1.42 1.77 -9.20
CA LYS A 231 0.65 0.54 -9.45
C LYS A 231 1.48 -0.68 -9.08
N PRO A 232 0.96 -1.63 -8.28
CA PRO A 232 1.69 -2.86 -7.99
C PRO A 232 1.84 -3.74 -9.23
N GLY A 233 2.90 -4.54 -9.27
CA GLY A 233 3.06 -5.55 -10.32
C GLY A 233 2.04 -6.67 -10.13
N GLN A 234 1.57 -7.27 -11.21
CA GLN A 234 0.65 -8.41 -11.17
C GLN A 234 1.32 -9.64 -11.74
N PHE A 235 0.99 -10.84 -11.27
CA PHE A 235 1.58 -12.07 -11.80
C PHE A 235 0.66 -13.27 -11.70
N THR A 236 0.97 -14.29 -12.49
CA THR A 236 0.33 -15.62 -12.43
C THR A 236 1.36 -16.69 -12.09
N ILE A 237 0.94 -17.69 -11.30
CA ILE A 237 1.73 -18.86 -10.92
C ILE A 237 1.14 -20.07 -11.66
N PRO A 238 1.76 -20.55 -12.74
CA PRO A 238 1.26 -21.70 -13.47
C PRO A 238 1.57 -23.03 -12.77
N ALA A 239 0.68 -24.01 -12.93
CA ALA A 239 0.84 -25.37 -12.36
C ALA A 239 1.66 -26.30 -13.25
N LYS A 240 1.61 -26.10 -14.57
CA LYS A 240 2.00 -27.08 -15.60
C LYS A 240 3.38 -26.79 -16.21
N GLY A 241 4.31 -26.27 -15.40
CA GLY A 241 5.67 -25.95 -15.86
C GLY A 241 5.76 -24.78 -16.86
N GLU A 242 4.65 -24.10 -17.15
CA GLU A 242 4.64 -22.90 -17.97
C GLU A 242 5.45 -21.78 -17.31
N ALA A 243 5.87 -20.79 -18.10
CA ALA A 243 6.57 -19.63 -17.57
C ALA A 243 5.61 -18.70 -16.80
N VAL A 244 6.09 -18.17 -15.67
CA VAL A 244 5.39 -17.12 -14.92
C VAL A 244 5.26 -15.88 -15.80
N LYS A 245 4.02 -15.42 -15.97
CA LYS A 245 3.70 -14.15 -16.64
C LYS A 245 3.41 -13.12 -15.56
N GLY A 246 3.79 -11.87 -15.84
CA GLY A 246 3.41 -10.78 -14.96
C GLY A 246 3.63 -9.42 -15.58
N ASP A 247 2.82 -8.50 -15.11
CA ASP A 247 2.86 -7.09 -15.45
C ASP A 247 3.84 -6.37 -14.52
N PRO A 248 4.63 -5.42 -15.04
CA PRO A 248 5.57 -4.66 -14.24
C PRO A 248 4.84 -3.82 -13.19
N ALA A 249 5.51 -3.60 -12.06
CA ALA A 249 5.15 -2.55 -11.13
C ALA A 249 5.46 -1.19 -11.76
N LEU A 250 4.64 -0.17 -11.48
CA LEU A 250 4.90 1.19 -11.93
C LEU A 250 5.46 2.04 -10.79
N VAL A 251 6.70 2.50 -10.96
CA VAL A 251 7.43 3.27 -9.95
C VAL A 251 7.81 4.63 -10.52
N PHE A 252 7.49 5.70 -9.80
CA PHE A 252 7.91 7.06 -10.14
C PHE A 252 9.05 7.51 -9.24
N TYR A 253 10.22 7.79 -9.81
CA TYR A 253 11.42 8.31 -9.13
C TYR A 253 11.37 9.84 -9.12
N SER A 254 10.91 10.43 -8.02
CA SER A 254 10.65 11.88 -7.96
C SER A 254 11.91 12.77 -7.96
N ASP A 255 13.05 12.20 -7.61
CA ASP A 255 14.37 12.82 -7.70
C ASP A 255 14.88 12.90 -9.15
N GLN A 256 14.46 11.96 -10.00
CA GLN A 256 14.87 11.84 -11.41
C GLN A 256 13.81 12.34 -12.40
N ASP A 257 12.61 12.69 -11.92
CA ASP A 257 11.44 13.01 -12.75
C ASP A 257 11.20 11.96 -13.84
N GLN A 258 11.33 10.70 -13.42
CA GLN A 258 11.29 9.53 -14.28
C GLN A 258 10.25 8.52 -13.78
N LEU A 259 9.47 8.03 -14.73
CA LEU A 259 8.57 6.90 -14.55
C LEU A 259 9.26 5.64 -15.08
N ALA A 260 9.18 4.55 -14.32
CA ALA A 260 9.75 3.27 -14.71
C ALA A 260 8.74 2.13 -14.52
N ARG A 261 8.76 1.21 -15.48
CA ARG A 261 8.08 -0.09 -15.38
C ARG A 261 9.09 -1.11 -14.89
N VAL A 262 8.96 -1.52 -13.63
CA VAL A 262 9.86 -2.46 -12.98
C VAL A 262 9.30 -3.87 -13.15
N PRO A 263 9.87 -4.71 -14.04
CA PRO A 263 9.40 -6.07 -14.22
C PRO A 263 9.70 -6.94 -13.00
N LEU A 264 9.01 -8.07 -12.90
CA LEU A 264 9.38 -9.12 -11.94
C LEU A 264 10.77 -9.65 -12.31
N ALA A 265 11.66 -9.73 -11.31
CA ALA A 265 12.99 -10.28 -11.48
C ALA A 265 12.92 -11.74 -11.95
N ASP A 266 13.86 -12.15 -12.82
CA ASP A 266 13.83 -13.51 -13.39
C ASP A 266 14.06 -14.60 -12.34
N GLU A 267 14.90 -14.34 -11.34
CA GLU A 267 15.03 -15.21 -10.17
C GLU A 267 13.70 -15.42 -9.44
N LEU A 268 12.91 -14.35 -9.30
CA LEU A 268 11.61 -14.42 -8.67
C LEU A 268 10.61 -15.21 -9.53
N LYS A 269 10.64 -15.03 -10.85
CA LYS A 269 9.80 -15.83 -11.78
C LYS A 269 10.14 -17.31 -11.68
N ALA A 270 11.42 -17.66 -11.59
CA ALA A 270 11.85 -19.04 -11.40
C ALA A 270 11.36 -19.63 -10.07
N ASP A 271 11.48 -18.87 -8.97
CA ASP A 271 10.96 -19.29 -7.66
C ASP A 271 9.43 -19.50 -7.69
N LEU A 272 8.69 -18.59 -8.33
CA LEU A 272 7.24 -18.70 -8.50
C LEU A 272 6.84 -19.89 -9.37
N GLN A 273 7.54 -20.13 -10.47
CA GLN A 273 7.30 -21.28 -11.35
C GLN A 273 7.48 -22.60 -10.60
N ALA A 274 8.54 -22.71 -9.82
CA ALA A 274 8.81 -23.91 -9.04
C ALA A 274 7.84 -24.06 -7.84
N LEU A 275 7.43 -22.96 -7.23
CA LEU A 275 6.35 -22.95 -6.23
C LEU A 275 5.05 -23.52 -6.81
N GLY A 276 4.67 -23.12 -8.03
CA GLY A 276 3.49 -23.65 -8.73
C GLY A 276 3.53 -25.16 -8.98
N GLN A 277 4.71 -25.70 -9.29
CA GLN A 277 4.92 -27.14 -9.51
C GLN A 277 4.84 -27.98 -8.23
N SER A 278 5.08 -27.37 -7.06
CA SER A 278 5.08 -28.08 -5.77
C SER A 278 3.68 -28.46 -5.26
N VAL A 279 2.62 -27.87 -5.83
CA VAL A 279 1.25 -28.02 -5.35
C VAL A 279 0.62 -29.31 -5.88
N LYS A 280 0.17 -30.16 -4.97
CA LYS A 280 -0.35 -31.51 -5.31
C LYS A 280 -1.76 -31.53 -5.89
N ARG A 281 -2.56 -30.47 -5.73
CA ARG A 281 -3.89 -30.36 -6.32
C ARG A 281 -3.84 -29.47 -7.56
N PRO A 282 -4.27 -29.95 -8.74
CA PRO A 282 -4.38 -29.11 -9.91
C PRO A 282 -5.32 -27.95 -9.59
N PHE A 283 -4.91 -26.73 -9.94
CA PHE A 283 -5.79 -25.58 -9.89
C PHE A 283 -6.98 -25.85 -10.82
N SER A 284 -8.14 -25.26 -10.50
CA SER A 284 -9.19 -25.14 -11.50
C SER A 284 -8.56 -24.46 -12.72
N ASP A 285 -8.62 -25.11 -13.89
CA ASP A 285 -8.11 -24.57 -15.16
C ASP A 285 -8.78 -23.22 -15.52
N THR A 286 -9.82 -22.81 -14.77
CA THR A 286 -10.56 -21.57 -14.95
C THR A 286 -9.83 -20.33 -14.44
N PHE A 287 -8.96 -20.44 -13.42
CA PHE A 287 -8.18 -19.31 -12.90
C PHE A 287 -6.81 -19.77 -12.38
N PRO A 288 -5.70 -19.53 -13.10
CA PRO A 288 -4.38 -19.76 -12.54
C PRO A 288 -4.20 -18.87 -11.30
N PRO A 289 -3.65 -19.40 -10.19
CA PRO A 289 -3.39 -18.59 -9.00
C PRO A 289 -2.46 -17.44 -9.40
N GLY A 290 -2.75 -16.25 -8.92
CA GLY A 290 -1.95 -15.06 -9.21
C GLY A 290 -1.77 -14.22 -7.97
N GLY A 291 -1.04 -13.13 -8.10
CA GLY A 291 -0.78 -12.24 -7.00
C GLY A 291 -0.36 -10.86 -7.43
N VAL A 292 -0.07 -10.05 -6.41
CA VAL A 292 0.46 -8.71 -6.56
C VAL A 292 1.86 -8.64 -5.93
N ALA A 293 2.76 -7.93 -6.60
CA ALA A 293 4.14 -7.73 -6.20
C ALA A 293 4.38 -6.26 -5.88
N PHE A 294 4.92 -6.02 -4.69
CA PHE A 294 5.28 -4.71 -4.19
C PHE A 294 6.80 -4.66 -4.04
N PRO A 295 7.49 -3.76 -4.75
CA PRO A 295 8.85 -3.38 -4.38
C PRO A 295 8.83 -2.86 -2.94
N VAL A 296 9.75 -3.36 -2.11
CA VAL A 296 9.96 -2.90 -0.72
C VAL A 296 11.45 -2.70 -0.48
N LYS A 297 11.86 -2.19 0.70
CA LYS A 297 13.28 -1.91 0.95
C LYS A 297 14.11 -3.19 0.88
N GLY A 298 14.98 -3.28 -0.13
CA GLY A 298 15.89 -4.41 -0.36
C GLY A 298 15.22 -5.75 -0.69
N ALA A 299 13.93 -5.77 -1.03
CA ALA A 299 13.20 -7.01 -1.31
C ALA A 299 11.98 -6.77 -2.20
N THR A 300 11.31 -7.85 -2.59
CA THR A 300 9.96 -7.83 -3.19
C THR A 300 9.01 -8.57 -2.27
N LEU A 301 7.95 -7.86 -1.83
CA LEU A 301 6.83 -8.45 -1.10
C LEU A 301 5.80 -8.93 -2.11
N LEU A 302 5.36 -10.19 -1.98
CA LEU A 302 4.29 -10.76 -2.79
C LEU A 302 3.10 -11.03 -1.90
N LEU A 303 1.92 -10.72 -2.40
CA LEU A 303 0.66 -11.19 -1.86
C LEU A 303 0.01 -12.09 -2.90
N VAL A 304 -0.20 -13.36 -2.55
CA VAL A 304 -1.00 -14.31 -3.32
C VAL A 304 -2.38 -14.37 -2.67
N PRO A 305 -3.36 -13.58 -3.17
CA PRO A 305 -4.70 -13.49 -2.59
C PRO A 305 -5.52 -14.78 -2.83
N THR A 306 -6.61 -14.87 -2.10
CA THR A 306 -7.61 -15.95 -2.08
C THR A 306 -7.86 -16.74 -3.37
N LEU A 307 -7.62 -18.05 -3.26
CA LEU A 307 -8.52 -19.22 -3.39
C LEU A 307 -7.90 -20.29 -2.45
N PRO A 308 -8.61 -21.31 -1.92
CA PRO A 308 -7.97 -22.31 -1.05
C PRO A 308 -6.92 -23.11 -1.86
N SER A 309 -5.68 -22.64 -1.80
CA SER A 309 -4.49 -23.27 -2.33
C SER A 309 -3.41 -23.26 -1.25
N GLU A 310 -2.50 -24.23 -1.33
CA GLU A 310 -1.33 -24.24 -0.46
C GLU A 310 -0.43 -23.02 -0.67
N LEU A 311 -0.63 -22.25 -1.75
CA LEU A 311 0.16 -21.08 -2.13
C LEU A 311 -0.33 -19.76 -1.54
N THR A 312 -1.51 -19.74 -0.93
CA THR A 312 -2.07 -18.52 -0.38
C THR A 312 -1.16 -17.95 0.71
N GLY A 313 -0.83 -16.66 0.60
CA GLY A 313 -0.13 -15.94 1.65
C GLY A 313 0.77 -14.82 1.18
N PHE A 314 1.47 -14.24 2.15
CA PHE A 314 2.52 -13.25 1.92
C PHE A 314 3.87 -13.94 1.77
N TYR A 315 4.62 -13.50 0.77
CA TYR A 315 5.99 -13.98 0.53
C TYR A 315 6.94 -12.80 0.45
N LEU A 316 8.20 -13.06 0.82
CA LEU A 316 9.28 -12.11 0.70
C LEU A 316 10.41 -12.72 -0.12
N LYS A 317 10.84 -12.01 -1.16
CA LYS A 317 12.02 -12.35 -1.97
C LYS A 317 13.08 -11.29 -1.75
N LYS A 318 14.20 -11.67 -1.14
CA LYS A 318 15.43 -10.86 -1.08
C LYS A 318 16.40 -11.31 -2.18
N PRO A 319 17.23 -10.41 -2.74
CA PRO A 319 18.26 -10.79 -3.71
C PRO A 319 19.15 -11.91 -3.17
N GLY A 320 19.40 -12.94 -3.98
CA GLY A 320 20.24 -14.10 -3.60
C GLY A 320 19.68 -14.99 -2.48
N GLN A 321 18.45 -14.75 -1.99
CA GLN A 321 17.80 -15.58 -0.99
C GLN A 321 16.61 -16.34 -1.58
N PRO A 322 16.26 -17.53 -1.07
CA PRO A 322 15.07 -18.25 -1.52
C PRO A 322 13.81 -17.45 -1.20
N LEU A 323 12.76 -17.62 -2.02
CA LEU A 323 11.43 -17.11 -1.72
C LEU A 323 10.90 -17.71 -0.41
N ARG A 324 10.52 -16.87 0.55
CA ARG A 324 10.01 -17.31 1.86
C ARG A 324 8.59 -16.86 2.08
N ARG A 325 7.75 -17.75 2.63
CA ARG A 325 6.43 -17.36 3.14
C ARG A 325 6.59 -16.71 4.51
N ILE A 326 5.99 -15.54 4.70
CA ILE A 326 6.12 -14.75 5.92
C ILE A 326 4.83 -14.58 6.70
N GLN A 327 3.66 -14.75 6.06
CA GLN A 327 2.36 -14.62 6.71
C GLN A 327 1.27 -15.37 5.93
N CYS A 328 0.20 -15.76 6.63
CA CYS A 328 -0.93 -16.57 6.17
C CYS A 328 -0.56 -18.01 5.76
N SER A 329 -0.86 -18.98 6.63
CA SER A 329 -0.74 -20.41 6.35
C SER A 329 -2.11 -21.05 6.09
N SER A 330 -2.15 -22.13 5.29
CA SER A 330 -3.38 -22.89 4.99
C SER A 330 -4.13 -23.40 6.23
N LEU A 331 -3.45 -23.56 7.37
CA LEU A 331 -4.02 -24.01 8.65
C LEU A 331 -4.94 -22.99 9.33
N HIS A 332 -4.91 -21.71 8.95
CA HIS A 332 -5.61 -20.63 9.67
C HIS A 332 -6.58 -19.80 8.83
N GLY A 333 -7.04 -20.33 7.70
CA GLY A 333 -8.07 -19.65 6.91
C GLY A 333 -7.51 -18.55 5.99
N ARG A 334 -8.43 -17.91 5.29
CA ARG A 334 -8.20 -17.15 4.06
C ARG A 334 -7.24 -15.98 4.28
N CYS A 335 -6.21 -15.84 3.43
CA CYS A 335 -5.41 -14.61 3.35
C CYS A 335 -6.13 -13.56 2.50
N ILE A 336 -7.25 -13.07 3.03
CA ILE A 336 -7.97 -11.94 2.41
C ILE A 336 -7.36 -10.67 2.97
N VAL A 337 -6.90 -9.80 2.08
CA VAL A 337 -6.39 -8.48 2.45
C VAL A 337 -7.33 -7.46 1.84
N ARG A 338 -7.95 -6.63 2.67
CA ARG A 338 -8.85 -5.57 2.22
C ARG A 338 -8.08 -4.30 1.87
N GLU A 339 -7.14 -3.93 2.73
CA GLU A 339 -6.25 -2.79 2.54
C GLU A 339 -4.84 -3.21 2.91
N LEU A 340 -3.87 -2.77 2.13
CA LEU A 340 -2.45 -2.96 2.39
C LEU A 340 -1.74 -1.63 2.19
N MET A 341 -0.93 -1.27 3.18
CA MET A 341 -0.14 -0.06 3.20
C MET A 341 1.29 -0.41 3.56
N ILE A 342 2.23 0.26 2.91
CA ILE A 342 3.64 0.09 3.20
C ILE A 342 4.19 1.43 3.67
N ALA A 343 4.95 1.38 4.77
CA ALA A 343 5.57 2.54 5.37
C ALA A 343 6.59 3.18 4.43
N PRO A 344 6.86 4.49 4.56
CA PRO A 344 7.81 5.20 3.70
C PRO A 344 9.17 4.51 3.61
N GLY A 345 9.74 4.07 4.74
CA GLY A 345 11.01 3.35 4.77
C GLY A 345 10.97 1.95 4.15
N GLY A 346 9.84 1.48 3.64
CA GLY A 346 9.69 0.18 2.98
C GLY A 346 9.88 -1.04 3.90
N CYS A 347 10.08 -0.83 5.20
CA CYS A 347 10.36 -1.87 6.18
C CYS A 347 9.11 -2.37 6.90
N HIS A 348 8.07 -1.57 7.00
CA HIS A 348 6.84 -1.94 7.71
C HIS A 348 5.67 -2.02 6.73
N VAL A 349 4.87 -3.07 6.88
CA VAL A 349 3.61 -3.24 6.16
C VAL A 349 2.50 -3.25 7.18
N ALA A 350 1.42 -2.55 6.91
CA ALA A 350 0.19 -2.62 7.68
C ALA A 350 -0.93 -3.07 6.75
N TYR A 351 -1.72 -4.05 7.16
CA TYR A 351 -2.83 -4.53 6.36
C TYR A 351 -4.05 -4.87 7.21
N THR A 352 -5.22 -4.82 6.59
CA THR A 352 -6.49 -5.22 7.21
C THR A 352 -6.93 -6.58 6.69
N PRO A 353 -7.22 -7.56 7.57
CA PRO A 353 -7.86 -8.81 7.17
C PRO A 353 -9.23 -8.56 6.53
N GLY A 354 -9.53 -9.31 5.47
CA GLY A 354 -10.82 -9.24 4.75
C GLY A 354 -11.83 -10.30 5.19
N ASP A 355 -11.58 -11.06 6.25
CA ASP A 355 -12.46 -12.11 6.77
C ASP A 355 -13.61 -11.59 7.63
N GLY A 356 -13.69 -10.28 7.85
CA GLY A 356 -14.84 -9.57 8.42
C GLY A 356 -14.98 -9.64 9.93
N TYR A 357 -14.25 -10.54 10.61
CA TYR A 357 -14.26 -10.70 12.07
C TYR A 357 -13.25 -9.80 12.78
N ASP A 358 -12.09 -9.56 12.16
CA ASP A 358 -11.05 -8.71 12.71
C ASP A 358 -10.93 -7.42 11.89
N ARG A 359 -11.46 -6.33 12.43
CA ARG A 359 -11.41 -5.00 11.82
C ARG A 359 -10.21 -4.20 12.31
N SER A 360 -9.13 -4.84 12.75
CA SER A 360 -7.92 -4.17 13.22
C SER A 360 -6.75 -4.32 12.24
N PHE A 361 -5.78 -3.41 12.34
CA PHE A 361 -4.56 -3.53 11.53
C PHE A 361 -3.66 -4.63 12.09
N ILE A 362 -3.08 -5.41 11.18
CA ILE A 362 -1.93 -6.25 11.42
C ILE A 362 -0.72 -5.56 10.79
N SER A 363 0.34 -5.37 11.56
CA SER A 363 1.63 -4.91 11.04
C SER A 363 2.64 -6.05 10.93
N LEU A 364 3.43 -6.02 9.85
CA LEU A 364 4.57 -6.89 9.61
C LEU A 364 5.83 -6.02 9.50
N ASN A 365 6.91 -6.40 10.20
CA ASN A 365 8.23 -5.83 9.97
C ASN A 365 9.01 -6.72 8.99
N LEU A 366 9.32 -6.20 7.80
CA LEU A 366 10.03 -6.90 6.72
C LEU A 366 11.55 -6.78 6.82
N CYS A 367 12.02 -5.68 7.42
CA CYS A 367 13.43 -5.47 7.65
C CYS A 367 13.81 -6.16 8.96
N SER A 368 14.93 -6.88 8.97
CA SER A 368 15.52 -7.28 10.25
C SER A 368 15.83 -6.01 11.04
N PRO A 369 15.64 -5.98 12.37
CA PRO A 369 16.37 -5.00 13.17
C PRO A 369 17.83 -5.23 12.83
N GLU A 370 18.51 -4.21 12.31
CA GLU A 370 19.96 -4.28 12.15
C GLU A 370 20.51 -4.73 13.51
N ALA A 371 21.30 -5.81 13.50
CA ALA A 371 22.05 -6.16 14.68
C ALA A 371 22.94 -4.94 15.00
N PRO A 372 22.99 -4.50 16.27
CA PRO A 372 23.76 -3.33 16.66
C PRO A 372 25.24 -3.42 16.27
#